data_AF-A0ABD3P1W8-F1
#
_entry.id   AF-A0ABD3P1W8-F1
#
_cell.length_a   1.000
_cell.length_b   1.000
_cell.length_c   1.000
_cell.angle_alpha   90.00
_cell.angle_beta   90.00
_cell.angle_gamma   90.00
#
_symmetry.space_group_name_H-M   'P 1'
#
loop_
_entity.id
_entity.type
_entity.pdbx_description
1 polymer ?
#
loop_
_entity_poly.entity_id
_entity_poly.type
_entity_poly.pdbx_seq_one_letter_code
_entity_poly.pdbx_strand_id
1 'polypeptide(L)'
;MTRSTSLTPTLLLTSLLHLATAQTTGTYLPLAYTISHPHPHCLYERITSPQEHLTSSVYVMDGSELRAAVVIEGPVAPPDLDLHTENEHSGVELQKYIDRYEREGPAGMFDKTVETVHFAELVDFEAEMERYDDDVPPGGLSEEEVRRMEMEQEERERRLEMQQRQDFMAKRDARREHQLMKQVESEFDYDDDFVKLQMEKRGGEMDRRVPPERKRREEQQQRQPRGRRLQEESPLVAGEPYQKTLLIKSPGWYRLCVRAKVDTIEAEMELRKSSTYGKINPKTGHVPSPQDVEIHSEIRNLYDKEVDEQIIAEEESIKDEDFTTIHEQLRVLERVYHDIIERQLEDRRAWGWRTVHNRHLYSHMVMGNLVETVFYMIITGWQVYTIRKWFSGGPALGK
;
A
#
# COMPACT_ATOMS: atom_id res chain seq x y z
N MET A 1 -47.82 -59.44 39.48
CA MET A 1 -46.63 -60.14 38.94
C MET A 1 -46.52 -59.74 37.48
N THR A 2 -45.45 -59.22 36.88
CA THR A 2 -44.09 -58.84 37.29
C THR A 2 -43.56 -57.95 36.15
N ARG A 3 -42.74 -56.96 36.51
CA ARG A 3 -42.01 -56.03 35.63
C ARG A 3 -41.17 -56.76 34.57
N SER A 4 -40.92 -56.10 33.43
CA SER A 4 -39.57 -56.04 32.86
C SER A 4 -39.43 -54.83 31.95
N THR A 5 -38.71 -53.84 32.45
CA THR A 5 -38.20 -52.65 31.79
C THR A 5 -36.90 -53.01 31.07
N SER A 6 -36.80 -52.83 29.75
CA SER A 6 -35.52 -52.82 29.04
C SER A 6 -35.04 -51.38 28.86
N LEU A 7 -33.91 -51.10 29.52
CA LEU A 7 -33.14 -49.86 29.42
C LEU A 7 -32.38 -49.86 28.09
N THR A 8 -32.58 -48.81 27.30
CA THR A 8 -31.78 -48.45 26.13
C THR A 8 -30.51 -47.72 26.56
N PRO A 9 -29.29 -48.14 26.16
CA PRO A 9 -28.06 -47.39 26.37
C PRO A 9 -27.67 -46.68 25.06
N THR A 10 -28.14 -45.45 24.85
CA THR A 10 -27.78 -44.63 23.67
C THR A 10 -27.66 -43.16 24.04
N LEU A 11 -26.89 -42.83 25.08
CA LEU A 11 -26.71 -41.45 25.54
C LEU A 11 -25.29 -41.15 26.05
N LEU A 12 -24.25 -41.67 25.39
CA LEU A 12 -22.85 -41.42 25.81
C LEU A 12 -21.86 -41.22 24.64
N LEU A 13 -22.32 -40.74 23.48
CA LEU A 13 -21.44 -40.43 22.34
C LEU A 13 -21.72 -39.08 21.66
N THR A 14 -22.45 -38.17 22.30
CA THR A 14 -22.74 -36.81 21.78
C THR A 14 -22.10 -35.67 22.57
N SER A 15 -21.33 -35.96 23.61
CA SER A 15 -20.69 -34.94 24.47
C SER A 15 -19.23 -34.61 24.12
N LEU A 16 -18.61 -35.28 23.13
CA LEU A 16 -17.23 -35.01 22.71
C LEU A 16 -17.08 -34.15 21.44
N LEU A 17 -18.19 -33.72 20.82
CA LEU A 17 -18.16 -32.85 19.62
C LEU A 17 -18.40 -31.35 19.91
N HIS A 18 -18.55 -30.95 21.18
CA HIS A 18 -18.82 -29.55 21.53
C HIS A 18 -17.60 -28.78 22.07
N LEU A 19 -16.39 -29.36 22.00
CA LEU A 19 -15.14 -28.68 22.33
C LEU A 19 -14.35 -28.26 21.08
N ALA A 20 -15.04 -27.98 19.97
CA ALA A 20 -14.56 -27.03 18.98
C ALA A 20 -15.12 -25.66 19.37
N THR A 21 -14.67 -25.16 20.52
CA THR A 21 -14.94 -23.78 20.94
C THR A 21 -14.31 -22.87 19.90
N ALA A 22 -15.17 -22.32 19.04
CA ALA A 22 -15.13 -20.97 18.52
C ALA A 22 -13.90 -20.15 18.94
N GLN A 23 -12.75 -20.42 18.30
CA GLN A 23 -11.81 -19.34 18.03
C GLN A 23 -12.46 -18.53 16.92
N THR A 24 -13.37 -17.65 17.33
CA THR A 24 -13.67 -16.44 16.56
C THR A 24 -12.45 -15.55 16.73
N THR A 25 -11.34 -15.94 16.11
CA THR A 25 -10.35 -14.94 15.73
C THR A 25 -11.14 -13.91 14.96
N GLY A 26 -11.05 -12.65 15.40
CA GLY A 26 -11.65 -11.50 14.74
C GLY A 26 -11.08 -11.47 13.34
N THR A 27 -11.70 -12.21 12.43
CA THR A 27 -11.33 -12.23 11.03
C THR A 27 -11.82 -10.90 10.53
N TYR A 28 -10.91 -9.94 10.46
CA TYR A 28 -11.11 -8.71 9.73
C TYR A 28 -11.78 -9.07 8.41
N LEU A 29 -13.07 -8.76 8.28
CA LEU A 29 -13.74 -8.89 7.00
C LEU A 29 -13.20 -7.75 6.15
N PRO A 30 -12.46 -8.04 5.07
CA PRO A 30 -12.06 -6.99 4.17
C PRO A 30 -13.30 -6.24 3.69
N LEU A 31 -13.28 -4.91 3.85
CA LEU A 31 -14.34 -4.05 3.36
C LEU A 31 -14.21 -3.95 1.84
N ALA A 32 -14.88 -4.87 1.16
CA ALA A 32 -15.04 -4.91 -0.28
C ALA A 32 -16.14 -3.95 -0.72
N TYR A 33 -15.85 -3.09 -1.69
CA TYR A 33 -16.80 -2.14 -2.27
C TYR A 33 -17.00 -2.43 -3.75
N THR A 34 -18.26 -2.53 -4.17
CA THR A 34 -18.62 -2.57 -5.60
C THR A 34 -18.73 -1.13 -6.13
N ILE A 35 -17.80 -0.75 -7.01
CA ILE A 35 -17.64 0.60 -7.54
C ILE A 35 -18.06 0.61 -9.02
N SER A 36 -19.19 1.24 -9.33
CA SER A 36 -19.73 1.29 -10.69
C SER A 36 -19.29 2.55 -11.45
N HIS A 37 -18.90 2.42 -12.72
CA HIS A 37 -18.67 3.59 -13.58
C HIS A 37 -20.00 4.34 -13.84
N PRO A 38 -20.04 5.69 -13.81
CA PRO A 38 -18.95 6.65 -13.63
C PRO A 38 -18.74 7.13 -12.19
N HIS A 39 -19.43 6.56 -11.21
CA HIS A 39 -19.52 7.08 -9.85
C HIS A 39 -18.33 6.63 -9.00
N PRO A 40 -17.54 7.56 -8.44
CA PRO A 40 -16.50 7.20 -7.49
C PRO A 40 -17.10 6.72 -6.17
N HIS A 41 -16.42 5.78 -5.51
CA HIS A 41 -16.68 5.47 -4.10
C HIS A 41 -15.62 6.16 -3.26
N CYS A 42 -16.00 6.85 -2.19
CA CYS A 42 -15.09 7.64 -1.37
C CYS A 42 -15.15 7.24 0.11
N LEU A 43 -13.98 7.01 0.71
CA LEU A 43 -13.80 6.91 2.16
C LEU A 43 -13.35 8.25 2.72
N TYR A 44 -13.77 8.58 3.94
CA TYR A 44 -13.46 9.83 4.62
C TYR A 44 -12.80 9.54 5.95
N GLU A 45 -11.68 10.20 6.24
CA GLU A 45 -10.95 10.06 7.50
C GLU A 45 -10.65 11.43 8.10
N ARG A 46 -10.87 11.58 9.40
CA ARG A 46 -10.61 12.83 10.13
C ARG A 46 -9.21 12.83 10.72
N ILE A 47 -8.40 13.81 10.32
CA ILE A 47 -7.05 14.08 10.84
C ILE A 47 -7.11 15.28 11.78
N THR A 48 -6.80 15.06 13.06
CA THR A 48 -6.89 16.10 14.09
C THR A 48 -5.55 16.78 14.35
N SER A 49 -4.44 16.06 14.17
CA SER A 49 -3.10 16.53 14.50
C SER A 49 -2.33 16.92 13.23
N PRO A 50 -1.60 18.04 13.23
CA PRO A 50 -0.69 18.35 12.13
C PRO A 50 0.51 17.38 12.14
N GLN A 51 1.15 17.21 10.98
CA GLN A 51 2.29 16.30 10.76
C GLN A 51 1.96 14.83 10.99
N GLU A 52 0.70 14.45 10.78
CA GLU A 52 0.26 13.07 10.84
C GLU A 52 0.48 12.36 9.51
N HIS A 53 0.78 11.06 9.53
CA HIS A 53 0.91 10.29 8.30
C HIS A 53 -0.41 9.59 7.99
N LEU A 54 -0.88 9.77 6.75
CA LEU A 54 -2.08 9.16 6.22
C LEU A 54 -1.69 8.19 5.11
N THR A 55 -2.08 6.92 5.23
CA THR A 55 -1.83 5.89 4.24
C THR A 55 -3.14 5.43 3.62
N SER A 56 -3.28 5.57 2.31
CA SER A 56 -4.33 4.92 1.54
C SER A 56 -3.87 3.55 1.05
N SER A 57 -4.75 2.57 1.10
CA SER A 57 -4.57 1.24 0.51
C SER A 57 -5.74 0.96 -0.43
N VAL A 58 -5.46 0.55 -1.66
CA VAL A 58 -6.50 0.17 -2.64
C VAL A 58 -6.08 -1.14 -3.30
N TYR A 59 -6.99 -2.11 -3.33
CA TYR A 59 -6.76 -3.40 -3.98
C TYR A 59 -7.99 -3.80 -4.79
N VAL A 60 -7.84 -3.92 -6.12
CA VAL A 60 -8.95 -4.32 -6.99
C VAL A 60 -9.04 -5.84 -7.03
N MET A 61 -10.15 -6.37 -6.54
CA MET A 61 -10.41 -7.81 -6.42
C MET A 61 -11.17 -8.40 -7.59
N ASP A 62 -12.05 -7.66 -8.24
CA ASP A 62 -12.84 -8.15 -9.37
C ASP A 62 -13.19 -7.01 -10.33
N GLY A 63 -13.47 -7.34 -11.59
CA GLY A 63 -13.78 -6.36 -12.63
C GLY A 63 -13.47 -6.87 -14.03
N SER A 64 -14.06 -6.24 -15.05
CA SER A 64 -13.71 -6.52 -16.44
C SER A 64 -12.33 -5.96 -16.81
N GLU A 65 -11.93 -4.85 -16.20
CA GLU A 65 -10.57 -4.33 -16.20
C GLU A 65 -10.12 -4.18 -14.74
N LEU A 66 -8.96 -4.71 -14.37
CA LEU A 66 -8.38 -4.49 -13.04
C LEU A 66 -7.66 -3.12 -12.96
N ARG A 67 -8.39 -2.07 -13.34
CA ARG A 67 -7.88 -0.70 -13.44
C ARG A 67 -8.75 0.27 -12.68
N ALA A 68 -8.14 1.09 -11.84
CA ALA A 68 -8.85 2.06 -11.03
C ALA A 68 -8.11 3.41 -10.99
N ALA A 69 -8.87 4.50 -11.09
CA ALA A 69 -8.37 5.82 -10.78
C ALA A 69 -8.51 6.06 -9.28
N VAL A 70 -7.37 6.23 -8.59
CA VAL A 70 -7.28 6.48 -7.15
C VAL A 70 -6.98 7.95 -6.93
N VAL A 71 -7.82 8.62 -6.13
CA VAL A 71 -7.68 10.04 -5.82
C VAL A 71 -7.69 10.23 -4.30
N ILE A 72 -6.65 10.86 -3.77
CA ILE A 72 -6.56 11.26 -2.36
C ILE A 72 -6.54 12.77 -2.30
N GLU A 73 -7.49 13.35 -1.58
CA GLU A 73 -7.56 14.80 -1.45
C GLU A 73 -8.05 15.28 -0.10
N GLY A 74 -7.62 16.50 0.26
CA GLY A 74 -8.09 17.17 1.45
C GLY A 74 -7.22 18.38 1.85
N PRO A 75 -7.57 19.08 2.94
CA PRO A 75 -8.79 18.84 3.70
C PRO A 75 -10.05 19.18 2.87
N VAL A 76 -11.13 18.41 3.03
CA VAL A 76 -12.45 18.65 2.40
C VAL A 76 -13.46 19.23 3.37
N ALA A 77 -13.17 19.19 4.67
CA ALA A 77 -13.94 19.82 5.74
C ALA A 77 -13.01 20.15 6.93
N PRO A 78 -13.34 21.14 7.77
CA PRO A 78 -12.53 21.51 8.93
C PRO A 78 -12.45 20.39 9.98
N PRO A 79 -11.36 20.32 10.78
CA PRO A 79 -11.16 19.26 11.77
C PRO A 79 -12.16 19.32 12.94
N ASP A 80 -12.72 20.50 13.21
CA ASP A 80 -13.68 20.74 14.30
C ASP A 80 -15.05 20.09 14.04
N LEU A 81 -15.30 19.64 12.81
CA LEU A 81 -16.51 18.91 12.47
C LEU A 81 -16.43 17.49 13.03
N ASP A 82 -17.22 17.21 14.06
CA ASP A 82 -17.30 15.92 14.71
C ASP A 82 -18.60 15.18 14.35
N LEU A 83 -18.46 14.01 13.72
CA LEU A 83 -19.60 13.18 13.34
C LEU A 83 -20.24 12.47 14.55
N HIS A 84 -19.49 12.33 15.64
CA HIS A 84 -19.94 11.61 16.84
C HIS A 84 -20.73 12.46 17.83
N THR A 85 -20.74 13.79 17.66
CA THR A 85 -21.58 14.63 18.49
C THR A 85 -23.04 14.29 18.19
N GLU A 86 -23.87 14.08 19.23
CA GLU A 86 -25.28 13.64 19.13
C GLU A 86 -26.21 14.60 18.34
N ASN A 87 -25.66 15.65 17.73
CA ASN A 87 -26.38 16.50 16.83
C ASN A 87 -26.71 15.72 15.55
N GLU A 88 -28.00 15.42 15.35
CA GLU A 88 -28.56 14.71 14.17
C GLU A 88 -28.16 15.31 12.81
N HIS A 89 -27.48 16.45 12.77
CA HIS A 89 -27.14 17.21 11.58
C HIS A 89 -25.65 17.11 11.17
N SER A 90 -24.80 16.39 11.90
CA SER A 90 -23.35 16.33 11.63
C SER A 90 -23.03 15.79 10.22
N GLY A 91 -23.73 14.75 9.77
CA GLY A 91 -23.58 14.21 8.41
C GLY A 91 -24.05 15.17 7.31
N VAL A 92 -25.11 15.95 7.57
CA VAL A 92 -25.61 16.97 6.64
C VAL A 92 -24.62 18.12 6.49
N GLU A 93 -23.95 18.51 7.58
CA GLU A 93 -22.89 19.51 7.55
C GLU A 93 -21.66 19.04 6.77
N LEU A 94 -21.22 17.79 6.98
CA LEU A 94 -20.13 17.20 6.19
C LEU A 94 -20.49 17.20 4.69
N GLN A 95 -21.71 16.80 4.33
CA GLN A 95 -22.16 16.80 2.95
C GLN A 95 -22.14 18.22 2.34
N LYS A 96 -22.56 19.26 3.08
CA LYS A 96 -22.47 20.65 2.61
C LYS A 96 -21.03 21.07 2.32
N TYR A 97 -20.08 20.65 3.14
CA TYR A 97 -18.66 20.93 2.92
C TYR A 97 -18.14 20.19 1.68
N ILE A 98 -18.53 18.93 1.48
CA ILE A 98 -18.20 18.14 0.29
C ILE A 98 -18.75 18.79 -0.98
N ASP A 99 -20.05 19.13 -1.01
CA ASP A 99 -20.70 19.76 -2.16
C ASP A 99 -20.05 21.11 -2.51
N ARG A 100 -19.62 21.85 -1.49
CA ARG A 100 -18.89 23.11 -1.65
C ARG A 100 -17.49 22.87 -2.19
N TYR A 101 -16.75 21.90 -1.66
CA TYR A 101 -15.42 21.52 -2.14
C TYR A 101 -15.46 21.10 -3.62
N GLU A 102 -16.47 20.33 -4.04
CA GLU A 102 -16.62 19.91 -5.44
C GLU A 102 -16.93 21.07 -6.38
N ARG A 103 -17.66 22.09 -5.90
CA ARG A 103 -18.03 23.27 -6.69
C ARG A 103 -16.91 24.30 -6.77
N GLU A 104 -16.27 24.60 -5.64
CA GLU A 104 -15.31 25.71 -5.50
C GLU A 104 -13.85 25.26 -5.56
N GLY A 105 -13.58 23.96 -5.39
CA GLY A 105 -12.25 23.40 -5.24
C GLY A 105 -11.57 23.81 -3.93
N PRO A 106 -10.33 23.33 -3.70
CA PRO A 106 -9.58 23.64 -2.48
C PRO A 106 -9.33 25.14 -2.30
N ALA A 107 -9.14 25.88 -3.40
CA ALA A 107 -8.80 27.30 -3.38
C ALA A 107 -9.97 28.24 -3.00
N GLY A 108 -11.22 27.82 -3.18
CA GLY A 108 -12.39 28.62 -2.79
C GLY A 108 -12.86 28.36 -1.36
N MET A 109 -12.44 27.23 -0.79
CA MET A 109 -12.92 26.77 0.51
C MET A 109 -12.02 27.15 1.68
N PHE A 110 -10.70 27.10 1.49
CA PHE A 110 -9.72 27.33 2.54
C PHE A 110 -8.85 28.55 2.27
N ASP A 111 -8.39 29.18 3.35
CA ASP A 111 -7.37 30.21 3.25
C ASP A 111 -6.10 29.64 2.60
N LYS A 112 -5.38 30.50 1.87
CA LYS A 112 -4.12 30.13 1.17
C LYS A 112 -3.01 29.62 2.11
N THR A 113 -3.21 29.72 3.42
CA THR A 113 -2.32 29.22 4.46
C THR A 113 -2.48 27.72 4.69
N VAL A 114 -3.61 27.14 4.30
CA VAL A 114 -3.89 25.70 4.46
C VAL A 114 -3.26 24.94 3.30
N GLU A 115 -2.38 23.99 3.60
CA GLU A 115 -1.74 23.18 2.58
C GLU A 115 -2.68 22.03 2.19
N THR A 116 -3.20 22.11 0.96
CA THR A 116 -4.09 21.10 0.42
C THR A 116 -3.30 19.97 -0.23
N VAL A 117 -3.73 18.75 0.02
CA VAL A 117 -3.26 17.53 -0.64
C VAL A 117 -4.24 17.23 -1.77
N HIS A 118 -3.71 17.01 -2.97
CA HIS A 118 -4.46 16.44 -4.08
C HIS A 118 -3.52 15.55 -4.86
N PHE A 119 -3.84 14.26 -4.86
CA PHE A 119 -3.07 13.21 -5.48
C PHE A 119 -4.03 12.36 -6.31
N ALA A 120 -3.71 12.12 -7.57
CA ALA A 120 -4.52 11.31 -8.46
C ALA A 120 -3.60 10.42 -9.29
N GLU A 121 -3.86 9.12 -9.30
CA GLU A 121 -3.08 8.12 -10.02
C GLU A 121 -4.02 7.11 -10.67
N LEU A 122 -3.65 6.65 -11.88
CA LEU A 122 -4.34 5.56 -12.54
C LEU A 122 -3.57 4.27 -12.24
N VAL A 123 -4.15 3.43 -11.41
CA VAL A 123 -3.53 2.19 -10.95
C VAL A 123 -3.97 1.06 -11.88
N ASP A 124 -2.99 0.36 -12.46
CA ASP A 124 -3.20 -0.75 -13.40
C ASP A 124 -2.70 -2.07 -12.79
N PHE A 125 -3.61 -2.86 -12.26
CA PHE A 125 -3.29 -4.17 -11.67
C PHE A 125 -3.18 -5.29 -12.72
N GLU A 126 -3.50 -5.01 -13.98
CA GLU A 126 -3.33 -5.95 -15.10
C GLU A 126 -1.96 -5.86 -15.76
N ALA A 127 -1.22 -4.78 -15.49
CA ALA A 127 0.16 -4.63 -15.94
C ALA A 127 1.02 -5.63 -15.17
N GLU A 128 0.95 -6.90 -15.57
CA GLU A 128 1.94 -7.89 -15.17
C GLU A 128 3.30 -7.30 -15.52
N MET A 129 4.15 -7.12 -14.52
CA MET A 129 5.54 -7.41 -14.78
C MET A 129 5.54 -8.86 -15.24
N GLU A 130 5.60 -9.09 -16.55
CA GLU A 130 6.30 -10.25 -17.09
C GLU A 130 7.68 -10.20 -16.42
N ARG A 131 7.78 -10.74 -15.20
CA ARG A 131 9.05 -11.28 -14.74
C ARG A 131 9.30 -12.35 -15.79
N TYR A 132 10.19 -12.03 -16.71
CA TYR A 132 10.82 -12.96 -17.62
C TYR A 132 11.60 -13.99 -16.77
N ASP A 133 10.87 -14.80 -16.01
CA ASP A 133 11.35 -16.05 -15.41
C ASP A 133 11.32 -17.16 -16.49
N ASP A 134 10.77 -16.87 -17.68
CA ASP A 134 10.69 -17.73 -18.87
C ASP A 134 11.98 -17.81 -19.70
N ASP A 135 13.08 -17.18 -19.26
CA ASP A 135 14.41 -17.50 -19.77
C ASP A 135 14.99 -18.79 -19.15
N VAL A 136 14.18 -19.57 -18.40
CA VAL A 136 14.47 -20.99 -18.17
C VAL A 136 13.93 -21.78 -19.36
N PRO A 137 14.77 -22.20 -20.33
CA PRO A 137 14.31 -22.97 -21.47
C PRO A 137 13.52 -24.22 -21.00
N PRO A 138 12.46 -24.63 -21.72
CA PRO A 138 11.68 -25.81 -21.42
C PRO A 138 12.50 -27.07 -21.70
N GLY A 139 13.37 -27.38 -20.75
CA GLY A 139 14.38 -28.41 -20.78
C GLY A 139 15.14 -28.22 -19.48
N GLY A 140 14.63 -28.82 -18.41
CA GLY A 140 15.11 -28.60 -17.04
C GLY A 140 16.63 -28.49 -17.00
N LEU A 141 17.10 -27.41 -16.38
CA LEU A 141 18.52 -27.14 -16.18
C LEU A 141 19.19 -28.40 -15.65
N SER A 142 20.28 -28.79 -16.28
CA SER A 142 21.09 -29.88 -15.75
C SER A 142 21.53 -29.52 -14.33
N GLU A 143 21.69 -30.52 -13.44
CA GLU A 143 22.19 -30.26 -12.07
C GLU A 143 23.50 -29.45 -12.08
N GLU A 144 24.29 -29.56 -13.15
CA GLU A 144 25.52 -28.80 -13.32
C GLU A 144 25.28 -27.31 -13.62
N GLU A 145 24.25 -26.98 -14.40
CA GLU A 145 23.85 -25.59 -14.66
C GLU A 145 23.26 -24.94 -13.41
N VAL A 146 22.45 -25.68 -12.64
CA VAL A 146 21.92 -25.20 -11.35
C VAL A 146 23.07 -24.86 -10.41
N ARG A 147 24.07 -25.74 -10.28
CA ARG A 147 25.26 -25.49 -9.44
C ARG A 147 26.10 -24.29 -9.91
N ARG A 148 26.20 -24.07 -11.22
CA ARG A 148 26.89 -22.87 -11.76
C ARG A 148 26.14 -21.60 -11.41
N MET A 149 24.82 -21.59 -11.56
CA MET A 149 24.00 -20.45 -11.18
C MET A 149 24.04 -20.18 -9.68
N GLU A 150 23.98 -21.21 -8.84
CA GLU A 150 24.12 -21.05 -7.38
C GLU A 150 25.47 -20.42 -7.02
N MET A 151 26.57 -20.89 -7.64
CA MET A 151 27.91 -20.33 -7.40
C MET A 151 28.03 -18.88 -7.91
N GLU A 152 27.44 -18.55 -9.05
CA GLU A 152 27.42 -17.19 -9.60
C GLU A 152 26.56 -16.25 -8.74
N GLN A 153 25.43 -16.74 -8.24
CA GLN A 153 24.56 -16.00 -7.33
C GLN A 153 25.27 -15.73 -6.00
N GLU A 154 25.94 -16.75 -5.43
CA GLU A 154 26.74 -16.59 -4.22
C GLU A 154 27.90 -15.60 -4.42
N GLU A 155 28.59 -15.64 -5.57
CA GLU A 155 29.63 -14.66 -5.88
C GLU A 155 29.06 -13.24 -6.01
N ARG A 156 27.88 -13.09 -6.62
CA ARG A 156 27.19 -11.81 -6.76
C ARG A 156 26.77 -11.25 -5.40
N GLU A 157 26.24 -12.09 -4.51
CA GLU A 157 25.92 -11.72 -3.14
C GLU A 157 27.16 -11.27 -2.37
N ARG A 158 28.27 -12.02 -2.46
CA ARG A 158 29.55 -11.63 -1.84
C ARG A 158 30.07 -10.29 -2.37
N ARG A 159 29.91 -10.02 -3.68
CA ARG A 159 30.28 -8.72 -4.28
C ARG A 159 29.40 -7.59 -3.75
N LEU A 160 28.08 -7.80 -3.65
CA LEU A 160 27.14 -6.82 -3.11
C LEU A 160 27.42 -6.54 -1.62
N GLU A 161 27.69 -7.57 -0.83
CA GLU A 161 28.05 -7.41 0.60
C GLU A 161 29.36 -6.63 0.75
N MET A 162 30.37 -6.95 -0.07
CA MET A 162 31.64 -6.21 -0.09
C MET A 162 31.43 -4.75 -0.49
N GLN A 163 30.58 -4.48 -1.48
CA GLN A 163 30.24 -3.12 -1.92
C GLN A 163 29.49 -2.35 -0.84
N GLN A 164 28.49 -2.96 -0.19
CA GLN A 164 27.78 -2.34 0.94
C GLN A 164 28.73 -2.00 2.08
N ARG A 165 29.68 -2.89 2.37
CA ARG A 165 30.71 -2.66 3.40
C ARG A 165 31.66 -1.52 3.02
N GLN A 166 32.04 -1.40 1.74
CA GLN A 166 32.83 -0.28 1.22
C GLN A 166 32.05 1.04 1.32
N ASP A 167 30.79 1.07 0.90
CA ASP A 167 29.93 2.24 0.98
C ASP A 167 29.71 2.70 2.43
N PHE A 168 29.54 1.76 3.36
CA PHE A 168 29.42 2.05 4.77
C PHE A 168 30.69 2.69 5.33
N MET A 169 31.87 2.15 4.98
CA MET A 169 33.16 2.72 5.37
C MET A 169 33.35 4.12 4.76
N ALA A 170 33.04 4.31 3.47
CA ALA A 170 33.14 5.60 2.79
C ALA A 170 32.22 6.65 3.43
N LYS A 171 30.98 6.30 3.78
CA LYS A 171 30.06 7.19 4.51
C LYS A 171 30.60 7.57 5.89
N ARG A 172 31.24 6.62 6.60
CA ARG A 172 31.84 6.88 7.90
C ARG A 172 33.02 7.85 7.78
N ASP A 173 33.88 7.66 6.78
CA ASP A 173 35.03 8.52 6.54
C ASP A 173 34.60 9.93 6.09
N ALA A 174 33.58 10.05 5.24
CA ALA A 174 33.00 11.33 4.85
C ALA A 174 32.40 12.10 6.04
N ARG A 175 31.74 11.41 6.99
CA ARG A 175 31.27 12.05 8.23
C ARG A 175 32.42 12.57 9.08
N ARG A 176 33.52 11.82 9.16
CA ARG A 176 34.72 12.21 9.90
C ARG A 176 35.39 13.42 9.25
N GLU A 177 35.51 13.43 7.94
CA GLU A 177 36.04 14.55 7.17
C GLU A 177 35.18 15.80 7.33
N HIS A 178 33.84 15.65 7.26
CA HIS A 178 32.93 16.77 7.52
C HIS A 178 33.09 17.33 8.94
N GLN A 179 33.29 16.48 9.96
CA GLN A 179 33.53 16.95 11.32
C GLN A 179 34.85 17.72 11.44
N LEU A 180 35.91 17.24 10.79
CA LEU A 180 37.19 17.93 10.73
C LEU A 180 37.06 19.27 9.97
N MET A 181 36.33 19.30 8.86
CA MET A 181 36.10 20.52 8.10
C MET A 181 35.34 21.56 8.92
N LYS A 182 34.34 21.14 9.70
CA LYS A 182 33.64 22.02 10.65
C LYS A 182 34.55 22.56 11.75
N GLN A 183 35.48 21.74 12.25
CA GLN A 183 36.48 22.19 13.23
C GLN A 183 37.40 23.25 12.61
N VAL A 184 37.92 23.00 11.41
CA VAL A 184 38.76 23.95 10.68
C VAL A 184 38.00 25.24 10.39
N GLU A 185 36.77 25.17 9.87
CA GLU A 185 35.92 26.34 9.61
C GLU A 185 35.66 27.14 10.89
N SER A 186 35.37 26.47 12.01
CA SER A 186 35.23 27.15 13.29
C SER A 186 36.53 27.81 13.75
N GLU A 187 37.70 27.23 13.48
CA GLU A 187 39.00 27.84 13.80
C GLU A 187 39.30 29.07 12.91
N PHE A 188 38.89 29.05 11.63
CA PHE A 188 39.01 30.21 10.74
C PHE A 188 38.12 31.39 11.15
N ASP A 189 36.89 31.11 11.60
CA ASP A 189 35.97 32.17 12.05
C ASP A 189 36.50 32.94 13.27
N TYR A 190 37.31 32.31 14.14
CA TYR A 190 37.93 33.00 15.28
C TYR A 190 39.07 33.95 14.88
N ASP A 191 39.78 33.67 13.79
CA ASP A 191 40.84 34.55 13.29
C ASP A 191 40.27 35.73 12.47
N ASP A 192 39.16 35.52 11.75
CA ASP A 192 38.51 36.58 10.97
C ASP A 192 37.79 37.63 11.84
N ASP A 193 37.27 37.28 13.01
CA ASP A 193 36.71 38.27 13.95
C ASP A 193 37.80 39.21 14.51
N PHE A 194 39.06 38.75 14.61
CA PHE A 194 40.19 39.59 15.00
C PHE A 194 40.60 40.57 13.89
N VAL A 195 40.54 40.15 12.62
CA VAL A 195 40.84 40.99 11.45
C VAL A 195 39.68 41.95 11.13
N LYS A 196 38.43 41.51 11.30
CA LYS A 196 37.22 42.31 11.09
C LYS A 196 37.09 43.44 12.11
N LEU A 197 37.47 43.20 13.37
CA LEU A 197 37.61 44.25 14.38
C LEU A 197 38.69 45.30 14.04
N GLN A 198 39.71 44.93 13.25
CA GLN A 198 40.67 45.91 12.71
C GLN A 198 40.16 46.63 11.45
N MET A 199 39.37 45.98 10.61
CA MET A 199 38.87 46.56 9.35
C MET A 199 37.62 47.44 9.51
N GLU A 200 36.70 47.13 10.44
CA GLU A 200 35.57 48.02 10.78
C GLU A 200 36.01 49.36 11.38
N LYS A 201 37.25 49.44 11.90
CA LYS A 201 37.85 50.70 12.35
C LYS A 201 38.39 51.56 11.20
N ARG A 202 38.38 51.09 9.94
CA ARG A 202 38.99 51.79 8.79
C ARG A 202 38.15 51.89 7.51
N GLY A 203 37.03 51.19 7.37
CA GLY A 203 36.34 51.07 6.08
C GLY A 203 34.85 51.36 6.09
N GLY A 204 34.45 52.57 6.50
CA GLY A 204 33.16 53.11 6.08
C GLY A 204 33.25 53.59 4.61
N GLU A 205 32.19 53.36 3.84
CA GLU A 205 31.96 53.86 2.47
C GLU A 205 32.69 53.17 1.30
N MET A 206 32.22 51.98 0.93
CA MET A 206 32.10 51.50 -0.46
C MET A 206 31.42 50.12 -0.35
N ASP A 207 30.23 49.88 -0.89
CA ASP A 207 30.07 49.76 -2.32
C ASP A 207 28.60 49.91 -2.77
N ARG A 208 28.48 50.47 -3.95
CA ARG A 208 27.29 50.97 -4.62
C ARG A 208 26.79 49.95 -5.64
N ARG A 209 25.46 49.84 -5.71
CA ARG A 209 24.69 49.75 -6.97
C ARG A 209 24.90 48.48 -7.82
N VAL A 210 24.27 47.38 -7.39
CA VAL A 210 23.77 46.37 -8.34
C VAL A 210 22.29 46.66 -8.63
N PRO A 211 21.86 46.90 -9.88
CA PRO A 211 20.47 47.21 -10.22
C PRO A 211 19.52 46.02 -9.91
N PRO A 212 18.42 46.23 -9.18
CA PRO A 212 17.55 45.14 -8.69
C PRO A 212 16.71 44.43 -9.77
N GLU A 213 16.71 44.91 -11.02
CA GLU A 213 15.82 44.37 -12.07
C GLU A 213 16.34 43.11 -12.77
N ARG A 214 17.67 42.90 -12.82
CA ARG A 214 18.23 41.73 -13.53
C ARG A 214 18.09 40.43 -12.73
N LYS A 215 18.15 40.51 -11.40
CA LYS A 215 17.98 39.37 -10.48
C LYS A 215 16.53 38.82 -10.50
N ARG A 216 15.53 39.69 -10.68
CA ARG A 216 14.11 39.30 -10.69
C ARG A 216 13.71 38.48 -11.92
N ARG A 217 14.33 38.69 -13.08
CA ARG A 217 14.00 37.94 -14.31
C ARG A 217 14.60 36.54 -14.34
N GLU A 218 15.80 36.36 -13.78
CA GLU A 218 16.42 35.04 -13.65
C GLU A 218 15.72 34.19 -12.58
N GLU A 219 15.27 34.80 -11.47
CA GLU A 219 14.44 34.10 -10.47
C GLU A 219 13.04 33.73 -11.01
N GLN A 220 12.45 34.53 -11.90
CA GLN A 220 11.14 34.20 -12.50
C GLN A 220 11.23 33.09 -13.56
N GLN A 221 12.32 33.01 -14.33
CA GLN A 221 12.51 31.93 -15.30
C GLN A 221 12.92 30.59 -14.67
N GLN A 222 13.61 30.59 -13.52
CA GLN A 222 13.88 29.36 -12.77
C GLN A 222 12.67 28.83 -11.99
N ARG A 223 11.62 29.65 -11.79
CA ARG A 223 10.40 29.27 -11.07
C ARG A 223 9.27 28.73 -11.93
N GLN A 224 9.40 28.67 -13.25
CA GLN A 224 8.46 27.87 -14.04
C GLN A 224 8.75 26.39 -13.77
N PRO A 225 7.85 25.66 -13.09
CA PRO A 225 8.06 24.25 -12.83
C PRO A 225 8.13 23.58 -14.20
N ARG A 226 9.34 23.14 -14.58
CA ARG A 226 9.54 22.14 -15.65
C ARG A 226 8.47 21.10 -15.43
N GLY A 227 7.57 20.97 -16.41
CA GLY A 227 6.38 20.13 -16.33
C GLY A 227 6.74 18.87 -15.57
N ARG A 228 6.05 18.63 -14.44
CA ARG A 228 6.22 17.43 -13.63
C ARG A 228 6.15 16.27 -14.60
N ARG A 229 7.32 15.72 -14.98
CA ARG A 229 7.38 14.41 -15.59
C ARG A 229 6.66 13.55 -14.56
N LEU A 230 5.52 12.99 -14.96
CA LEU A 230 4.88 11.90 -14.23
C LEU A 230 6.04 10.99 -13.81
N GLN A 231 6.31 10.93 -12.51
CA GLN A 231 7.40 10.11 -12.01
C GLN A 231 7.10 8.71 -12.51
N GLU A 232 8.03 8.16 -13.27
CA GLU A 232 7.92 6.82 -13.85
C GLU A 232 7.64 5.86 -12.69
N GLU A 233 6.43 5.31 -12.70
CA GLU A 233 5.79 4.63 -11.59
C GLU A 233 6.55 3.34 -11.28
N SER A 234 6.72 3.02 -10.00
CA SER A 234 7.20 1.69 -9.61
C SER A 234 6.11 0.71 -10.06
N PRO A 235 6.40 -0.23 -10.98
CA PRO A 235 5.39 -1.17 -11.44
C PRO A 235 4.85 -1.94 -10.23
N LEU A 236 3.52 -2.05 -10.17
CA LEU A 236 2.84 -2.75 -9.08
C LEU A 236 3.27 -4.21 -9.08
N VAL A 237 3.57 -4.73 -7.89
CA VAL A 237 3.80 -6.16 -7.72
C VAL A 237 2.43 -6.84 -7.74
N ALA A 238 2.29 -7.87 -8.57
CA ALA A 238 1.07 -8.67 -8.66
C ALA A 238 0.65 -9.20 -7.27
N GLY A 239 -0.61 -8.92 -6.88
CA GLY A 239 -1.18 -9.33 -5.60
C GLY A 239 -0.88 -8.41 -4.41
N GLU A 240 -0.13 -7.33 -4.59
CA GLU A 240 0.04 -6.31 -3.55
C GLU A 240 -0.98 -5.17 -3.70
N PRO A 241 -1.53 -4.66 -2.59
CA PRO A 241 -2.37 -3.47 -2.63
C PRO A 241 -1.55 -2.25 -3.04
N TYR A 242 -2.15 -1.37 -3.84
CA TYR A 242 -1.58 -0.04 -4.09
C TYR A 242 -1.61 0.77 -2.78
N GLN A 243 -0.43 1.14 -2.28
CA GLN A 243 -0.29 1.88 -1.03
C GLN A 243 0.41 3.23 -1.25
N LYS A 244 -0.16 4.28 -0.66
CA LYS A 244 0.42 5.62 -0.69
C LYS A 244 0.34 6.26 0.68
N THR A 245 1.49 6.68 1.20
CA THR A 245 1.57 7.42 2.47
C THR A 245 1.93 8.88 2.24
N LEU A 246 1.17 9.76 2.86
CA LEU A 246 1.30 11.20 2.75
C LEU A 246 1.50 11.80 4.15
N LEU A 247 2.42 12.75 4.28
CA LEU A 247 2.58 13.55 5.49
C LEU A 247 1.59 14.72 5.43
N ILE A 248 0.60 14.68 6.29
CA ILE A 248 -0.48 15.67 6.37
C ILE A 248 -0.02 16.86 7.20
N LYS A 249 0.09 18.04 6.57
CA LYS A 249 0.52 19.26 7.28
C LYS A 249 -0.62 20.01 7.96
N SER A 250 -1.82 19.96 7.39
CA SER A 250 -2.98 20.68 7.89
C SER A 250 -4.05 19.70 8.40
N PRO A 251 -4.60 19.88 9.60
CA PRO A 251 -5.67 19.02 10.10
C PRO A 251 -6.98 19.26 9.34
N GLY A 252 -7.83 18.24 9.25
CA GLY A 252 -9.12 18.28 8.57
C GLY A 252 -9.60 16.91 8.14
N TRP A 253 -10.70 16.88 7.39
CA TRP A 253 -11.20 15.66 6.77
C TRP A 253 -10.51 15.39 5.45
N TYR A 254 -9.99 14.20 5.25
CA TYR A 254 -9.37 13.76 4.00
C TYR A 254 -10.23 12.68 3.36
N ARG A 255 -10.27 12.64 2.03
CA ARG A 255 -11.02 11.61 1.29
C ARG A 255 -10.14 10.81 0.35
N LEU A 256 -10.38 9.51 0.31
CA LEU A 256 -9.84 8.56 -0.67
C LEU A 256 -10.99 8.15 -1.57
N CYS A 257 -10.97 8.59 -2.82
CA CYS A 257 -11.95 8.24 -3.84
C CYS A 257 -11.34 7.27 -4.85
N VAL A 258 -12.05 6.19 -5.13
CA VAL A 258 -11.68 5.22 -6.17
C VAL A 258 -12.77 5.21 -7.22
N ARG A 259 -12.36 5.30 -8.49
CA ARG A 259 -13.26 5.31 -9.63
C ARG A 259 -12.85 4.23 -10.63
N ALA A 260 -13.83 3.44 -11.05
CA ALA A 260 -13.63 2.47 -12.10
C ALA A 260 -13.47 3.13 -13.48
N LYS A 261 -12.54 2.62 -14.30
CA LYS A 261 -12.21 3.23 -15.59
C LYS A 261 -13.28 2.97 -16.66
N VAL A 262 -13.70 1.72 -16.81
CA VAL A 262 -14.62 1.27 -17.86
C VAL A 262 -15.91 0.70 -17.27
N ASP A 263 -15.84 -0.45 -16.60
CA ASP A 263 -17.02 -1.11 -16.00
C ASP A 263 -16.96 -1.09 -14.47
N THR A 264 -17.89 -1.80 -13.83
CA THR A 264 -17.91 -1.99 -12.38
C THR A 264 -16.73 -2.84 -11.92
N ILE A 265 -16.06 -2.39 -10.86
CA ILE A 265 -15.00 -3.14 -10.17
C ILE A 265 -15.41 -3.42 -8.72
N GLU A 266 -14.87 -4.48 -8.15
CA GLU A 266 -14.90 -4.73 -6.72
C GLU A 266 -13.51 -4.42 -6.16
N ALA A 267 -13.42 -3.51 -5.19
CA ALA A 267 -12.15 -3.10 -4.62
C ALA A 267 -12.19 -3.03 -3.09
N GLU A 268 -11.14 -3.50 -2.44
CA GLU A 268 -10.87 -3.21 -1.04
C GLU A 268 -10.24 -1.83 -0.95
N MET A 269 -10.79 -1.00 -0.07
CA MET A 269 -10.33 0.37 0.15
C MET A 269 -10.08 0.58 1.63
N GLU A 270 -8.97 1.23 1.95
CA GLU A 270 -8.61 1.51 3.32
C GLU A 270 -7.88 2.84 3.47
N LEU A 271 -8.18 3.57 4.54
CA LEU A 271 -7.53 4.82 4.88
C LEU A 271 -7.05 4.75 6.34
N ARG A 272 -5.74 4.81 6.55
CA ARG A 272 -5.09 4.57 7.85
C ARG A 272 -4.31 5.80 8.27
N LYS A 273 -4.47 6.22 9.52
CA LYS A 273 -3.74 7.35 10.09
C LYS A 273 -2.81 6.94 11.22
N SER A 274 -1.66 7.58 11.33
CA SER A 274 -0.62 7.18 12.29
C SER A 274 -0.99 7.41 13.75
N SER A 275 -1.97 8.28 14.06
CA SER A 275 -2.45 8.46 15.44
C SER A 275 -3.24 7.26 15.96
N THR A 276 -3.93 6.53 15.06
CA THR A 276 -4.75 5.38 15.42
C THR A 276 -3.98 4.07 15.33
N TYR A 277 -3.22 3.86 14.25
CA TYR A 277 -2.55 2.59 13.98
C TYR A 277 -1.05 2.58 14.29
N GLY A 278 -0.55 3.64 14.91
CA GLY A 278 0.85 3.76 15.32
C GLY A 278 1.77 4.37 14.25
N LYS A 279 3.06 4.39 14.56
CA LYS A 279 4.08 5.01 13.70
C LYS A 279 4.26 4.22 12.41
N ILE A 280 4.73 4.91 11.36
CA ILE A 280 5.10 4.28 10.09
C ILE A 280 6.10 3.14 10.33
N ASN A 281 5.86 2.02 9.66
CA ASN A 281 6.82 0.93 9.59
C ASN A 281 8.02 1.38 8.73
N PRO A 282 9.26 1.38 9.25
CA PRO A 282 10.43 1.84 8.52
C PRO A 282 10.78 0.97 7.31
N LYS A 283 10.31 -0.29 7.26
CA LYS A 283 10.53 -1.19 6.12
C LYS A 283 9.64 -0.83 4.93
N THR A 284 8.35 -0.64 5.17
CA THR A 284 7.36 -0.41 4.11
C THR A 284 7.16 1.08 3.82
N GLY A 285 7.48 1.96 4.76
CA GLY A 285 7.17 3.39 4.65
C GLY A 285 5.68 3.71 4.85
N HIS A 286 4.88 2.72 5.27
CA HIS A 286 3.43 2.83 5.41
C HIS A 286 2.99 2.73 6.88
N VAL A 287 1.83 3.32 7.19
CA VAL A 287 1.16 3.12 8.49
C VAL A 287 0.70 1.65 8.57
N PRO A 288 0.91 0.92 9.70
CA PRO A 288 0.53 -0.49 9.83
C PRO A 288 -0.96 -0.75 9.59
N SER A 289 -1.33 -1.93 9.09
CA SER A 289 -2.75 -2.27 8.88
C SER A 289 -3.45 -2.56 10.22
N PRO A 290 -4.78 -2.41 10.30
CA PRO A 290 -5.57 -2.77 11.48
C PRO A 290 -5.32 -4.21 11.90
N GLN A 291 -5.21 -5.11 10.93
CA GLN A 291 -4.88 -6.52 11.16
C GLN A 291 -3.50 -6.65 11.81
N ASP A 292 -2.49 -5.95 11.27
CA ASP A 292 -1.15 -5.96 11.86
C ASP A 292 -1.21 -5.43 13.30
N VAL A 293 -1.89 -4.31 13.54
CA VAL A 293 -1.99 -3.72 14.88
C VAL A 293 -2.72 -4.64 15.85
N GLU A 294 -3.81 -5.27 15.44
CA GLU A 294 -4.58 -6.22 16.26
C GLU A 294 -3.71 -7.42 16.63
N ILE A 295 -3.05 -8.04 15.65
CA ILE A 295 -2.13 -9.16 15.86
C ILE A 295 -0.99 -8.75 16.81
N HIS A 296 -0.35 -7.60 16.59
CA HIS A 296 0.73 -7.12 17.45
C HIS A 296 0.24 -6.83 18.88
N SER A 297 -0.98 -6.29 19.01
CA SER A 297 -1.57 -6.03 20.32
C SER A 297 -1.96 -7.31 21.05
N GLU A 298 -2.47 -8.31 20.34
CA GLU A 298 -2.83 -9.62 20.89
C GLU A 298 -1.59 -10.36 21.35
N ILE A 299 -0.55 -10.42 20.52
CA ILE A 299 0.75 -10.99 20.87
C ILE A 299 1.30 -10.31 22.12
N ARG A 300 1.29 -8.98 22.16
CA ARG A 300 1.77 -8.22 23.32
C ARG A 300 0.96 -8.51 24.58
N ASN A 301 -0.37 -8.58 24.47
CA ASN A 301 -1.25 -8.90 25.58
C ASN A 301 -1.04 -10.33 26.11
N LEU A 302 -0.73 -11.29 25.23
CA LEU A 302 -0.37 -12.67 25.65
C LEU A 302 0.93 -12.66 26.45
N TYR A 303 1.93 -11.91 25.99
CA TYR A 303 3.19 -11.77 26.72
C TYR A 303 3.04 -11.09 28.07
N ASP A 304 2.31 -9.97 28.14
CA ASP A 304 2.12 -9.25 29.39
C ASP A 304 1.42 -10.14 30.44
N LYS A 305 0.48 -11.00 30.01
CA LYS A 305 -0.20 -11.97 30.89
C LYS A 305 0.70 -13.13 31.34
N GLU A 306 1.46 -13.74 30.43
CA GLU A 306 2.35 -14.87 30.76
C GLU A 306 3.46 -14.46 31.72
N VAL A 307 4.01 -13.25 31.51
CA VAL A 307 5.02 -12.66 32.38
C VAL A 307 4.46 -12.43 33.78
N ASP A 308 3.26 -11.86 33.91
CA ASP A 308 2.64 -11.62 35.22
C ASP A 308 2.30 -12.95 35.95
N GLU A 309 1.77 -13.96 35.26
CA GLU A 309 1.37 -15.23 35.90
C GLU A 309 2.56 -16.11 36.31
N GLN A 310 3.63 -16.16 35.50
CA GLN A 310 4.83 -16.94 35.84
C GLN A 310 5.68 -16.26 36.92
N ILE A 311 5.82 -14.93 36.87
CA ILE A 311 6.60 -14.19 37.89
C ILE A 311 5.96 -14.31 39.26
N ILE A 312 4.63 -14.27 39.37
CA ILE A 312 3.93 -14.42 40.66
C ILE A 312 4.00 -15.86 41.20
N ALA A 313 4.16 -16.86 40.33
CA ALA A 313 4.21 -18.27 40.74
C ALA A 313 5.63 -18.78 41.09
N GLU A 314 6.69 -18.18 40.54
CA GLU A 314 8.08 -18.68 40.67
C GLU A 314 9.02 -17.76 41.46
N GLU A 315 8.51 -16.70 42.10
CA GLU A 315 9.24 -15.62 42.81
C GLU A 315 10.15 -16.06 43.98
N GLU A 316 10.33 -17.36 44.27
CA GLU A 316 11.20 -17.83 45.35
C GLU A 316 12.48 -18.58 44.93
N SER A 317 12.74 -18.91 43.65
CA SER A 317 13.97 -19.69 43.34
C SER A 317 14.71 -19.49 42.02
N ILE A 318 14.20 -18.69 41.07
CA ILE A 318 14.84 -18.55 39.76
C ILE A 318 15.81 -17.36 39.76
N LYS A 319 17.03 -17.60 39.25
CA LYS A 319 18.07 -16.56 39.13
C LYS A 319 17.75 -15.62 37.97
N ASP A 320 17.97 -14.32 38.17
CA ASP A 320 17.79 -13.27 37.16
C ASP A 320 18.45 -13.54 35.80
N GLU A 321 19.53 -14.35 35.77
CA GLU A 321 20.22 -14.75 34.54
C GLU A 321 19.33 -15.55 33.58
N ASP A 322 18.51 -16.47 34.10
CA ASP A 322 17.65 -17.33 33.28
C ASP A 322 16.53 -16.51 32.61
N PHE A 323 15.99 -15.50 33.30
CA PHE A 323 15.00 -14.58 32.74
C PHE A 323 15.52 -13.81 31.52
N THR A 324 16.79 -13.39 31.54
CA THR A 324 17.37 -12.70 30.38
C THR A 324 17.46 -13.61 29.15
N THR A 325 17.81 -14.88 29.33
CA THR A 325 17.88 -15.84 28.23
C THR A 325 16.49 -16.15 27.65
N ILE A 326 15.48 -16.28 28.51
CA ILE A 326 14.09 -16.49 28.09
C ILE A 326 13.57 -15.26 27.34
N HIS A 327 13.83 -14.05 27.83
CA HIS A 327 13.46 -12.81 27.14
C HIS A 327 14.13 -12.68 25.76
N GLU A 328 15.38 -13.10 25.62
CA GLU A 328 16.05 -13.11 24.31
C GLU A 328 15.43 -14.15 23.37
N GLN A 329 15.15 -15.36 23.86
CA GLN A 329 14.47 -16.40 23.08
C GLN A 329 13.07 -15.96 22.64
N LEU A 330 12.31 -15.32 23.54
CA LEU A 330 10.98 -14.77 23.24
C LEU A 330 11.06 -13.68 22.15
N ARG A 331 12.06 -12.78 22.20
CA ARG A 331 12.26 -11.78 21.14
C ARG A 331 12.62 -12.38 19.78
N VAL A 332 13.27 -13.55 19.76
CA VAL A 332 13.54 -14.26 18.50
C VAL A 332 12.25 -14.91 18.01
N LEU A 333 11.49 -15.55 18.90
CA LEU A 333 10.21 -16.17 18.56
C LEU A 333 9.20 -15.14 18.04
N GLU A 334 9.11 -13.96 18.66
CA GLU A 334 8.27 -12.84 18.20
C GLU A 334 8.62 -12.42 16.77
N ARG A 335 9.92 -12.30 16.46
CA ARG A 335 10.39 -11.97 15.11
C ARG A 335 10.03 -13.05 14.09
N VAL A 336 10.20 -14.33 14.45
CA VAL A 336 9.87 -15.45 13.56
C VAL A 336 8.37 -15.56 13.35
N TYR A 337 7.56 -15.36 14.40
CA TYR A 337 6.11 -15.40 14.31
C TYR A 337 5.57 -14.28 13.42
N HIS A 338 6.10 -13.06 13.57
CA HIS A 338 5.77 -11.93 12.70
C HIS A 338 6.07 -12.26 11.22
N ASP A 339 7.26 -12.79 10.94
CA ASP A 339 7.68 -13.14 9.58
C ASP A 339 6.76 -14.22 8.98
N ILE A 340 6.36 -15.22 9.76
CA ILE A 340 5.41 -16.25 9.33
C ILE A 340 4.03 -15.65 9.03
N ILE A 341 3.51 -14.77 9.89
CA ILE A 341 2.20 -14.14 9.66
C ILE A 341 2.24 -13.26 8.42
N GLU A 342 3.24 -12.39 8.31
CA GLU A 342 3.44 -11.52 7.16
C GLU A 342 3.49 -12.35 5.88
N ARG A 343 4.24 -13.46 5.90
CA ARG A 343 4.34 -14.38 4.77
C ARG A 343 3.03 -15.09 4.45
N GLN A 344 2.27 -15.52 5.45
CA GLN A 344 0.95 -16.13 5.23
C GLN A 344 -0.06 -15.14 4.67
N LEU A 345 -0.01 -13.87 5.09
CA LEU A 345 -0.87 -12.82 4.55
C LEU A 345 -0.50 -12.50 3.11
N GLU A 346 0.80 -12.38 2.79
CA GLU A 346 1.30 -12.26 1.42
C GLU A 346 0.84 -13.43 0.55
N ASP A 347 1.02 -14.66 1.02
CA ASP A 347 0.61 -15.86 0.29
C ASP A 347 -0.90 -15.86 0.06
N ARG A 348 -1.72 -15.56 1.08
CA ARG A 348 -3.19 -15.47 0.90
C ARG A 348 -3.59 -14.44 -0.15
N ARG A 349 -2.96 -13.25 -0.15
CA ARG A 349 -3.22 -12.22 -1.16
C ARG A 349 -2.78 -12.67 -2.55
N ALA A 350 -1.59 -13.28 -2.68
CA ALA A 350 -1.09 -13.82 -3.93
C ALA A 350 -1.98 -14.94 -4.48
N TRP A 351 -2.48 -15.83 -3.62
CA TRP A 351 -3.45 -16.86 -3.99
C TRP A 351 -4.78 -16.25 -4.45
N GLY A 352 -5.31 -15.27 -3.69
CA GLY A 352 -6.50 -14.52 -4.08
C GLY A 352 -6.33 -13.87 -5.45
N TRP A 353 -5.23 -13.16 -5.65
CA TRP A 353 -4.87 -12.57 -6.93
C TRP A 353 -4.83 -13.59 -8.07
N ARG A 354 -4.14 -14.73 -7.89
CA ARG A 354 -4.11 -15.80 -8.90
C ARG A 354 -5.50 -16.33 -9.22
N THR A 355 -6.38 -16.48 -8.22
CA THR A 355 -7.75 -16.94 -8.48
C THR A 355 -8.57 -15.92 -9.28
N VAL A 356 -8.42 -14.63 -8.97
CA VAL A 356 -9.06 -13.52 -9.70
C VAL A 356 -8.52 -13.44 -11.12
N HIS A 357 -7.21 -13.43 -11.26
CA HIS A 357 -6.53 -13.36 -12.54
C HIS A 357 -6.88 -14.56 -13.43
N ASN A 358 -6.84 -15.78 -12.88
CA ASN A 358 -7.27 -16.97 -13.60
C ASN A 358 -8.73 -16.89 -14.04
N ARG A 359 -9.63 -16.36 -13.20
CA ARG A 359 -11.04 -16.18 -13.55
C ARG A 359 -11.21 -15.16 -14.68
N HIS A 360 -10.44 -14.09 -14.66
CA HIS A 360 -10.42 -13.06 -15.69
C HIS A 360 -9.91 -13.62 -17.03
N LEU A 361 -8.77 -14.32 -17.02
CA LEU A 361 -8.23 -15.01 -18.20
C LEU A 361 -9.22 -16.05 -18.75
N TYR A 362 -9.88 -16.82 -17.87
CA TYR A 362 -10.88 -17.81 -18.28
C TYR A 362 -12.09 -17.15 -18.95
N SER A 363 -12.55 -16.01 -18.41
CA SER A 363 -13.64 -15.23 -18.99
C SER A 363 -13.30 -14.75 -20.40
N HIS A 364 -12.08 -14.23 -20.60
CA HIS A 364 -11.59 -13.82 -21.92
C HIS A 364 -11.50 -14.99 -22.90
N MET A 365 -11.02 -16.15 -22.46
CA MET A 365 -10.91 -17.34 -23.30
C MET A 365 -12.29 -17.86 -23.73
N VAL A 366 -13.26 -17.89 -22.81
CA VAL A 366 -14.63 -18.33 -23.12
C VAL A 366 -15.34 -17.36 -24.05
N MET A 367 -15.20 -16.03 -23.82
CA MET A 367 -15.77 -15.03 -24.73
C MET A 367 -15.13 -15.07 -26.11
N GLY A 368 -13.81 -15.29 -26.21
CA GLY A 368 -13.13 -15.48 -27.48
C GLY A 368 -13.71 -16.66 -28.28
N ASN A 369 -13.85 -17.82 -27.64
CA ASN A 369 -14.44 -19.02 -28.27
C ASN A 369 -15.91 -18.81 -28.66
N LEU A 370 -16.69 -18.07 -27.85
CA LEU A 370 -18.09 -17.77 -28.17
C LEU A 370 -18.19 -16.85 -29.38
N VAL A 371 -17.41 -15.76 -29.42
CA VAL A 371 -17.39 -14.83 -30.55
C VAL A 371 -16.96 -15.54 -31.83
N GLU A 372 -15.92 -16.38 -31.76
CA GLU A 372 -15.47 -17.18 -32.89
C GLU A 372 -16.59 -18.12 -33.39
N THR A 373 -17.27 -18.81 -32.47
CA THR A 373 -18.39 -19.71 -32.81
C THR A 373 -19.55 -18.95 -33.49
N VAL A 374 -19.93 -17.79 -32.95
CA VAL A 374 -20.98 -16.94 -33.53
C VAL A 374 -20.57 -16.45 -34.93
N PHE A 375 -19.30 -16.08 -35.11
CA PHE A 375 -18.78 -15.65 -36.41
C PHE A 375 -18.84 -16.79 -37.44
N TYR A 376 -18.49 -18.03 -37.07
CA TYR A 376 -18.68 -19.19 -37.93
C TYR A 376 -20.15 -19.45 -38.28
N MET A 377 -21.08 -19.29 -37.34
CA MET A 377 -22.51 -19.42 -37.63
C MET A 377 -22.99 -18.35 -38.63
N ILE A 378 -22.48 -17.12 -38.53
CA ILE A 378 -22.80 -16.04 -39.47
C ILE A 378 -22.24 -16.35 -40.86
N ILE A 379 -20.98 -16.77 -40.97
CA ILE A 379 -20.35 -17.11 -42.25
C ILE A 379 -21.07 -18.28 -42.91
N THR A 380 -21.34 -19.35 -42.17
CA THR A 380 -22.05 -20.53 -42.69
C THR A 380 -23.48 -20.18 -43.09
N GLY A 381 -24.20 -19.38 -42.28
CA GLY A 381 -25.52 -18.85 -42.63
C GLY A 381 -25.50 -18.01 -43.91
N TRP A 382 -24.49 -17.16 -44.08
CA TRP A 382 -24.29 -16.37 -45.29
C TRP A 382 -23.99 -17.25 -46.52
N GLN A 383 -23.14 -18.26 -46.38
CA GLN A 383 -22.86 -19.23 -47.44
C GLN A 383 -24.14 -19.95 -47.88
N VAL A 384 -24.95 -20.45 -46.94
CA VAL A 384 -26.23 -21.10 -47.25
C VAL A 384 -27.19 -20.14 -47.94
N TYR A 385 -27.27 -18.89 -47.47
CA TYR A 385 -28.09 -17.85 -48.10
C TYR A 385 -27.68 -17.59 -49.56
N THR A 386 -26.37 -17.44 -49.82
CA THR A 386 -25.87 -17.19 -51.18
C THR A 386 -26.14 -18.37 -52.11
N ILE A 387 -25.93 -19.61 -51.67
CA ILE A 387 -26.25 -20.81 -52.45
C ILE A 387 -27.75 -20.84 -52.78
N ARG A 388 -28.62 -20.61 -51.79
CA ARG A 388 -30.08 -20.57 -52.01
C ARG A 388 -30.47 -19.49 -53.02
N LYS A 389 -29.88 -18.30 -52.93
CA LYS A 389 -30.13 -17.18 -53.86
C LYS A 389 -29.68 -17.50 -55.28
N TRP A 390 -28.55 -18.18 -55.44
CA TRP A 390 -28.05 -18.69 -56.72
C TRP A 390 -29.05 -19.67 -57.35
N PHE A 391 -29.57 -20.64 -56.59
CA PHE A 391 -30.55 -21.60 -57.08
C PHE A 391 -31.93 -21.00 -57.35
N SER A 392 -32.34 -19.95 -56.61
CA SER A 392 -33.64 -19.31 -56.83
C SER A 392 -33.66 -18.30 -57.99
N GLY A 393 -32.51 -17.75 -58.37
CA GLY A 393 -32.39 -16.65 -59.34
C GLY A 393 -32.06 -17.07 -60.77
N GLY A 394 -31.67 -18.32 -61.01
CA GLY A 394 -31.44 -18.84 -62.35
C GLY A 394 -32.72 -19.39 -62.96
N PRO A 395 -33.15 -18.97 -64.17
CA PRO A 395 -34.14 -19.73 -64.91
C PRO A 395 -33.55 -21.12 -65.13
N ALA A 396 -34.25 -22.13 -64.61
CA ALA A 396 -33.86 -23.52 -64.71
C ALA A 396 -33.34 -23.82 -66.13
N LEU A 397 -32.11 -24.33 -66.20
CA LEU A 397 -31.59 -25.02 -67.38
C LEU A 397 -32.66 -25.98 -67.89
N GLY A 398 -33.24 -25.67 -69.05
CA GLY A 398 -34.20 -26.53 -69.75
C GLY A 398 -35.35 -25.78 -70.42
N LYS A 399 -35.06 -25.07 -71.52
CA LYS A 399 -35.93 -25.11 -72.69
C LYS A 399 -35.16 -25.74 -73.83
#